data_AF-A0A661TSG3-F1
#
_entry.id   AF-A0A661TSG3-F1
#
_cell.length_a   1.000
_cell.length_b   1.000
_cell.length_c   1.000
_cell.angle_alpha   90.00
_cell.angle_beta   90.00
_cell.angle_gamma   90.00
#
_symmetry.space_group_name_H-M   'P 1'
#
loop_
_entity.id
_entity.type
_entity.pdbx_description
1 polymer ?
#
loop_
_entity_poly.entity_id
_entity_poly.type
_entity_poly.pdbx_seq_one_letter_code
_entity_poly.pdbx_strand_id
1 'polypeptide(L)'
;MKLSLNILFILSSIAFATSLLLSDNFFTSPVDIDTTTTDQKDGITLMVEPNPFTPNGDGINDVVSFRVDGNTHLPVIYIYRSDGKCVFSAMGPMPVWDGRDKQGRDMETGGYIYQLEVDGYIFTGVINLIR
;
A
#
# COMPACT_ATOMS: atom_id res chain seq x y z
N MET A 1 2.54 -44.12 32.96
CA MET A 1 1.75 -44.74 31.87
C MET A 1 0.97 -43.61 31.21
N LYS A 2 1.30 -43.31 29.94
CA LYS A 2 0.98 -42.04 29.24
C LYS A 2 -0.53 -41.80 29.11
N LEU A 3 -0.96 -40.61 29.54
CA LEU A 3 -2.26 -40.01 29.21
C LEU A 3 -2.21 -39.35 27.82
N SER A 4 -3.40 -39.28 27.23
CA SER A 4 -3.78 -38.93 25.87
C SER A 4 -3.24 -37.60 25.34
N LEU A 5 -2.86 -37.65 24.06
CA LEU A 5 -2.42 -36.58 23.18
C LEU A 5 -3.64 -35.73 22.76
N ASN A 6 -3.68 -34.46 23.15
CA ASN A 6 -4.58 -33.45 22.58
C ASN A 6 -3.91 -32.09 22.72
N ILE A 7 -4.03 -31.27 21.67
CA ILE A 7 -3.55 -29.88 21.50
C ILE A 7 -2.14 -29.78 20.89
N LEU A 8 -2.08 -29.86 19.56
CA LEU A 8 -0.94 -29.41 18.76
C LEU A 8 -1.40 -28.67 17.50
N PHE A 9 -2.19 -27.59 17.63
CA PHE A 9 -2.47 -26.66 16.51
C PHE A 9 -2.80 -25.22 16.97
N ILE A 10 -2.11 -24.74 18.00
CA ILE A 10 -2.04 -23.32 18.31
C ILE A 10 -0.61 -23.06 18.74
N LEU A 11 0.18 -22.46 17.84
CA LEU A 11 1.41 -21.67 18.07
C LEU A 11 2.20 -21.57 16.74
N SER A 12 1.63 -20.93 15.72
CA SER A 12 2.40 -20.45 14.55
C SER A 12 2.42 -18.93 14.43
N SER A 13 2.11 -18.19 15.50
CA SER A 13 2.17 -16.71 15.48
C SER A 13 2.81 -16.07 16.70
N ILE A 14 3.64 -16.81 17.45
CA ILE A 14 4.46 -16.22 18.51
C ILE A 14 5.90 -16.68 18.34
N ALA A 15 6.53 -16.20 17.26
CA ALA A 15 7.96 -16.38 17.05
C ALA A 15 8.52 -15.18 16.27
N PHE A 16 8.34 -13.96 16.78
CA PHE A 16 9.27 -12.87 16.48
C PHE A 16 9.19 -11.70 17.47
N ALA A 17 9.00 -11.99 18.76
CA ALA A 17 9.13 -10.99 19.80
C ALA A 17 10.06 -11.54 20.87
N THR A 18 11.38 -11.39 20.64
CA THR A 18 12.47 -11.27 21.63
C THR A 18 13.80 -11.66 20.98
N SER A 19 14.38 -10.77 20.17
CA SER A 19 15.84 -10.68 20.09
C SER A 19 16.27 -9.31 19.59
N LEU A 20 17.21 -8.73 20.33
CA LEU A 20 18.01 -7.54 20.06
C LEU A 20 17.43 -6.19 20.53
N LEU A 21 17.78 -5.87 21.78
CA LEU A 21 17.92 -4.51 22.28
C LEU A 21 19.33 -4.00 21.95
N LEU A 22 19.38 -2.72 21.55
CA LEU A 22 20.52 -1.80 21.44
C LEU A 22 21.57 -2.08 20.33
N SER A 23 21.36 -1.47 19.17
CA SER A 23 22.41 -0.63 18.57
C SER A 23 21.89 0.79 18.51
N ASP A 24 22.59 1.67 19.21
CA ASP A 24 22.26 3.06 19.46
C ASP A 24 22.09 3.90 18.17
N ASN A 25 21.24 4.92 18.28
CA ASN A 25 21.23 6.14 17.45
C ASN A 25 20.83 6.01 15.97
N PHE A 26 19.53 5.83 15.70
CA PHE A 26 18.95 6.13 14.38
C PHE A 26 17.90 7.26 14.41
N PHE A 27 17.98 8.19 15.37
CA PHE A 27 17.29 9.48 15.26
C PHE A 27 18.21 10.53 14.66
N THR A 28 18.44 10.43 13.35
CA THR A 28 18.87 11.58 12.54
C THR A 28 18.11 11.51 11.22
N SER A 29 17.28 12.53 10.99
CA SER A 29 16.19 12.66 9.99
C SER A 29 14.88 11.95 10.38
N PRO A 30 13.70 12.55 10.13
CA PRO A 30 12.45 11.80 10.18
C PRO A 30 12.61 10.63 9.21
N VAL A 31 12.61 9.41 9.74
CA VAL A 31 12.43 8.24 8.90
C VAL A 31 11.00 8.36 8.40
N ASP A 32 10.84 8.86 7.18
CA ASP A 32 9.63 8.63 6.42
C ASP A 32 9.51 7.11 6.31
N ILE A 33 8.65 6.51 7.15
CA ILE A 33 8.31 5.10 6.99
C ILE A 33 7.43 5.06 5.75
N ASP A 34 8.08 5.13 4.59
CA ASP A 34 7.44 4.83 3.34
C ASP A 34 7.01 3.37 3.40
N THR A 35 5.72 3.15 3.65
CA THR A 35 5.19 1.82 3.82
C THR A 35 4.76 1.33 2.44
N THR A 36 5.63 0.56 1.80
CA THR A 36 5.28 -0.20 0.62
C THR A 36 4.18 -1.21 0.96
N THR A 37 2.99 -1.04 0.38
CA THR A 37 1.93 -2.04 0.50
C THR A 37 2.10 -3.07 -0.62
N THR A 38 2.40 -4.31 -0.27
CA THR A 38 2.53 -5.41 -1.21
C THR A 38 1.40 -6.42 -1.04
N ASP A 39 0.63 -6.67 -2.10
CA ASP A 39 -0.42 -7.70 -2.17
C ASP A 39 -0.14 -8.65 -3.35
N GLN A 40 -0.50 -9.92 -3.21
CA GLN A 40 -0.16 -11.01 -4.15
C GLN A 40 -1.38 -11.87 -4.44
N LYS A 41 -1.74 -12.03 -5.71
CA LYS A 41 -2.83 -12.92 -6.16
C LYS A 41 -2.39 -13.67 -7.41
N ASP A 42 -2.36 -15.00 -7.33
CA ASP A 42 -2.10 -15.89 -8.47
C ASP A 42 -0.88 -15.51 -9.32
N GLY A 43 0.22 -15.12 -8.66
CA GLY A 43 1.48 -14.73 -9.33
C GLY A 43 1.52 -13.28 -9.83
N ILE A 44 0.48 -12.50 -9.55
CA ILE A 44 0.42 -11.05 -9.76
C ILE A 44 0.75 -10.36 -8.44
N THR A 45 1.75 -9.49 -8.48
CA THR A 45 2.17 -8.62 -7.38
C THR A 45 1.66 -7.22 -7.63
N LEU A 46 0.98 -6.63 -6.64
CA LEU A 46 0.79 -5.18 -6.58
C LEU A 46 1.67 -4.60 -5.48
N MET A 47 2.46 -3.60 -5.84
CA MET A 47 3.24 -2.78 -4.94
C MET A 47 2.74 -1.33 -4.99
N VAL A 48 2.40 -0.76 -3.84
CA VAL A 48 1.90 0.62 -3.73
C VAL A 48 2.79 1.42 -2.80
N GLU A 49 3.42 2.45 -3.35
CA GLU A 49 4.36 3.32 -2.63
C GLU A 49 4.51 4.68 -3.34
N PRO A 50 4.73 5.77 -2.62
CA PRO A 50 4.73 5.86 -1.17
C PRO A 50 3.36 5.80 -0.49
N ASN A 51 3.32 5.37 0.77
CA ASN A 51 2.14 5.48 1.63
C ASN A 51 2.53 5.69 3.11
N PRO A 52 2.31 6.87 3.70
CA PRO A 52 1.65 8.05 3.12
C PRO A 52 2.48 8.73 2.02
N PHE A 53 1.82 9.52 1.16
CA PHE A 53 2.48 10.40 0.18
C PHE A 53 2.13 11.87 0.45
N THR A 54 3.04 12.77 0.09
CA THR A 54 3.02 14.21 0.42
C THR A 54 3.12 15.09 -0.82
N PRO A 55 2.03 15.27 -1.60
CA PRO A 55 2.04 16.09 -2.83
C PRO A 55 2.11 17.59 -2.49
N ASN A 56 3.30 18.06 -2.11
CA ASN A 56 3.59 19.44 -1.70
C ASN A 56 4.56 20.15 -2.67
N GLY A 57 5.13 19.43 -3.64
CA GLY A 57 6.01 19.93 -4.69
C GLY A 57 7.49 20.07 -4.28
N ASP A 58 7.93 19.40 -3.21
CA ASP A 58 9.33 19.41 -2.76
C ASP A 58 10.21 18.34 -3.44
N GLY A 59 9.60 17.46 -4.25
CA GLY A 59 10.26 16.36 -4.96
C GLY A 59 10.32 15.05 -4.19
N ILE A 60 9.81 15.01 -2.95
CA ILE A 60 9.86 13.86 -2.04
C ILE A 60 8.43 13.38 -1.78
N ASN A 61 8.17 12.11 -2.08
CA ASN A 61 6.86 11.48 -1.90
C ASN A 61 5.67 12.24 -2.54
N ASP A 62 5.92 13.00 -3.60
CA ASP A 62 4.90 13.85 -4.25
C ASP A 62 3.83 13.06 -5.00
N VAL A 63 4.12 11.81 -5.36
CA VAL A 63 3.22 10.94 -6.11
C VAL A 63 3.21 9.57 -5.47
N VAL A 64 2.06 8.90 -5.45
CA VAL A 64 1.96 7.46 -5.18
C VAL A 64 1.97 6.70 -6.49
N SER A 65 2.71 5.59 -6.53
CA SER A 65 2.83 4.69 -7.67
C SER A 65 2.19 3.34 -7.38
N PHE A 66 1.64 2.72 -8.41
CA PHE A 66 1.03 1.39 -8.34
C PHE A 66 1.77 0.46 -9.29
N ARG A 67 2.78 -0.25 -8.81
CA ARG A 67 3.55 -1.15 -9.65
C ARG A 67 2.92 -2.53 -9.66
N VAL A 68 2.53 -3.00 -10.85
CA VAL A 68 2.03 -4.35 -11.06
C VAL A 68 3.15 -5.19 -11.68
N ASP A 69 3.65 -6.18 -10.95
CA ASP A 69 4.59 -7.16 -11.47
C ASP A 69 3.86 -8.50 -11.74
N GLY A 70 4.21 -9.15 -12.85
CA GLY A 70 3.58 -10.39 -13.32
C GLY A 70 3.30 -10.35 -14.82
N ASN A 71 3.07 -11.51 -15.44
CA ASN A 71 2.68 -11.59 -16.85
C ASN A 71 1.19 -11.29 -16.99
N THR A 72 0.85 -10.00 -17.06
CA THR A 72 -0.55 -9.51 -16.99
C THR A 72 -0.93 -8.59 -18.14
N HIS A 73 -2.23 -8.43 -18.38
CA HIS A 73 -2.74 -7.36 -19.24
C HIS A 73 -2.65 -5.98 -18.56
N LEU A 74 -3.01 -4.92 -19.30
CA LEU A 74 -3.00 -3.55 -18.78
C LEU A 74 -3.94 -3.41 -17.57
N PRO A 75 -3.42 -3.06 -16.39
CA PRO A 75 -4.25 -2.85 -15.22
C PRO A 75 -4.97 -1.50 -15.29
N VAL A 76 -6.11 -1.41 -14.63
CA VAL A 76 -6.90 -0.18 -14.47
C VAL A 76 -7.02 0.14 -13.00
N ILE A 77 -6.67 1.37 -12.62
CA ILE A 77 -6.78 1.87 -11.26
C ILE A 77 -7.94 2.86 -11.14
N TYR A 78 -8.66 2.78 -10.03
CA TYR A 78 -9.63 3.75 -9.57
C TYR A 78 -9.27 4.19 -8.15
N ILE A 79 -9.39 5.48 -7.86
CA ILE A 79 -9.19 6.03 -6.52
C ILE A 79 -10.44 6.78 -6.10
N TYR A 80 -10.89 6.50 -4.88
CA TYR A 80 -12.13 6.97 -4.30
C TYR A 80 -11.87 7.72 -2.99
N ARG A 81 -12.71 8.71 -2.72
CA ARG A 81 -12.88 9.27 -1.37
C ARG A 81 -13.60 8.27 -0.46
N SER A 82 -13.58 8.53 0.84
CA SER A 82 -14.32 7.75 1.85
C SER A 82 -15.85 7.77 1.65
N ASP A 83 -16.39 8.75 0.92
CA ASP A 83 -17.80 8.85 0.53
C ASP A 83 -18.15 8.02 -0.73
N GLY A 84 -17.17 7.32 -1.32
CA GLY A 84 -17.35 6.50 -2.51
C GLY A 84 -17.26 7.25 -3.84
N LYS A 85 -16.98 8.56 -3.84
CA LYS A 85 -16.78 9.32 -5.08
C LYS A 85 -15.43 8.97 -5.71
N CYS A 86 -15.45 8.51 -6.96
CA CYS A 86 -14.23 8.33 -7.76
C CYS A 86 -13.62 9.70 -8.11
N VAL A 87 -12.39 9.93 -7.69
CA VAL A 87 -11.65 11.19 -7.92
C VAL A 87 -10.59 11.05 -9.00
N PHE A 88 -10.05 9.84 -9.19
CA PHE A 88 -9.01 9.56 -10.15
C PHE A 88 -9.17 8.16 -10.76
N SER A 89 -8.75 8.00 -12.01
CA SER A 89 -8.61 6.70 -12.66
C SER A 89 -7.56 6.75 -13.75
N ALA A 90 -6.79 5.68 -13.90
CA ALA A 90 -5.77 5.55 -14.94
C ALA A 90 -5.65 4.10 -15.42
N MET A 91 -5.04 3.90 -16.58
CA MET A 91 -4.75 2.59 -17.15
C MET A 91 -3.28 2.55 -17.57
N GLY A 92 -2.57 1.47 -17.27
CA GLY A 92 -1.15 1.31 -17.59
C GLY A 92 -0.43 0.49 -16.53
N PRO A 93 0.76 -0.06 -16.83
CA PRO A 93 1.46 -1.00 -15.93
C PRO A 93 2.00 -0.37 -14.64
N MET A 94 2.10 0.96 -14.61
CA MET A 94 2.56 1.72 -13.45
C MET A 94 1.82 3.07 -13.40
N PRO A 95 0.50 3.07 -13.12
CA PRO A 95 -0.21 4.33 -12.96
C PRO A 95 0.30 5.03 -11.69
N VAL A 96 0.27 6.36 -11.73
CA VAL A 96 0.67 7.22 -10.62
C VAL A 96 -0.45 8.18 -10.28
N TRP A 97 -0.51 8.61 -9.02
CA TRP A 97 -1.44 9.63 -8.58
C TRP A 97 -0.70 10.69 -7.75
N ASP A 98 -0.91 11.95 -8.11
CA ASP A 98 -0.27 13.13 -7.54
C ASP A 98 -1.17 13.87 -6.53
N GLY A 99 -2.25 13.21 -6.08
CA GLY A 99 -3.21 13.82 -5.16
C GLY A 99 -4.17 14.81 -5.83
N ARG A 100 -4.27 14.85 -7.16
CA ARG A 100 -5.25 15.66 -7.89
C ARG A 100 -6.41 14.82 -8.45
N ASP A 101 -7.59 15.43 -8.56
CA ASP A 101 -8.70 14.79 -9.28
C ASP A 101 -8.52 14.88 -10.81
N LYS A 102 -9.45 14.28 -11.56
CA LYS A 102 -9.51 14.34 -13.03
C LYS A 102 -9.59 15.75 -13.62
N GLN A 103 -9.93 16.77 -12.82
CA GLN A 103 -9.95 18.17 -13.24
C GLN A 103 -8.66 18.93 -12.84
N GLY A 104 -7.67 18.23 -12.27
CA GLY A 104 -6.41 18.80 -11.83
C GLY A 104 -6.50 19.55 -10.49
N ARG A 105 -7.61 19.41 -9.76
CA ARG A 105 -7.81 20.07 -8.47
C ARG A 105 -7.20 19.24 -7.36
N ASP A 106 -6.55 19.90 -6.41
CA ASP A 106 -5.95 19.26 -5.26
C ASP A 106 -7.01 18.59 -4.37
N MET A 107 -6.79 17.32 -4.04
CA MET A 107 -7.62 16.56 -3.10
C MET A 107 -7.18 16.82 -1.67
N GLU A 108 -8.13 16.82 -0.72
CA GLU A 108 -7.88 17.12 0.69
C GLU A 108 -7.00 16.06 1.37
N THR A 109 -6.30 16.44 2.45
CA THR A 109 -5.60 15.50 3.34
C THR A 109 -6.57 14.45 3.87
N GLY A 110 -6.21 13.17 3.79
CA GLY A 110 -7.05 12.08 4.25
C GLY A 110 -6.73 10.74 3.58
N GLY A 111 -7.51 9.73 3.98
CA GLY A 111 -7.44 8.39 3.40
C GLY A 111 -8.29 8.26 2.14
N TYR A 112 -7.70 7.67 1.11
CA TYR A 112 -8.33 7.37 -0.17
C TYR A 112 -8.30 5.87 -0.43
N ILE A 113 -9.42 5.33 -0.92
CA ILE A 113 -9.54 3.91 -1.23
C ILE A 113 -9.13 3.72 -2.68
N TYR A 114 -8.20 2.80 -2.94
CA TYR A 114 -7.88 2.40 -4.30
C TYR A 114 -8.50 1.05 -4.65
N GLN A 115 -8.84 0.88 -5.92
CA GLN A 115 -9.23 -0.39 -6.53
C GLN A 115 -8.46 -0.55 -7.84
N LEU A 116 -7.60 -1.57 -7.90
CA LEU A 116 -6.85 -1.93 -9.10
C LEU A 116 -7.40 -3.23 -9.68
N GLU A 117 -7.77 -3.19 -10.95
CA GLU A 117 -8.31 -4.34 -11.68
C GLU A 117 -7.29 -4.81 -12.72
N VAL A 118 -6.97 -6.10 -12.69
CA VAL A 118 -6.05 -6.73 -13.65
C VAL A 118 -6.39 -8.21 -13.80
N ASP A 119 -6.60 -8.67 -15.03
CA ASP A 119 -6.87 -10.08 -15.35
C ASP A 119 -7.96 -10.76 -14.51
N GLY A 120 -9.00 -10.00 -14.15
CA GLY A 120 -10.11 -10.48 -13.32
C GLY A 120 -9.83 -10.47 -11.82
N TYR A 121 -8.62 -10.13 -11.39
CA TYR A 121 -8.27 -9.87 -10.01
C TYR A 121 -8.49 -8.40 -9.65
N ILE A 122 -8.98 -8.19 -8.43
CA ILE A 122 -9.19 -6.87 -7.86
C ILE A 122 -8.31 -6.74 -6.63
N PHE A 123 -7.43 -5.75 -6.61
CA PHE A 123 -6.63 -5.35 -5.45
C PHE A 123 -7.23 -4.08 -4.85
N THR A 124 -7.24 -4.00 -3.52
CA THR A 124 -7.82 -2.86 -2.81
C THR A 124 -6.99 -2.48 -1.60
N GLY A 125 -6.94 -1.19 -1.29
CA GLY A 125 -6.29 -0.72 -0.09
C GLY A 125 -6.56 0.76 0.15
N VAL A 126 -5.85 1.33 1.12
CA VAL A 126 -5.96 2.75 1.49
C VAL A 126 -4.62 3.42 1.27
N ILE A 127 -4.65 4.60 0.66
CA ILE A 127 -3.50 5.50 0.54
C ILE A 127 -3.79 6.76 1.33
N ASN A 128 -2.82 7.21 2.10
CA ASN A 128 -2.93 8.42 2.91
C ASN A 128 -2.24 9.58 2.18
N LEU A 129 -3.01 10.61 1.86
CA LEU A 129 -2.52 11.88 1.35
C LEU A 129 -2.30 12.83 2.55
N ILE A 130 -1.08 13.34 2.71
CA ILE A 130 -0.72 14.29 3.78
C ILE A 130 -0.12 15.55 3.15
N ARG A 131 -0.35 16.72 3.77
CA ARG A 131 0.30 18.00 3.42
C ARG A 131 0.63 18.78 4.68
#